data_AF-A0AAE0CST2-F1
#
_entry.id   AF-A0AAE0CST2-F1
#
_cell.length_a   1.000
_cell.length_b   1.000
_cell.length_c   1.000
_cell.angle_alpha   90.00
_cell.angle_beta   90.00
_cell.angle_gamma   90.00
#
_symmetry.space_group_name_H-M   'P 1'
#
loop_
_entity.id
_entity.type
_entity.pdbx_description
1 polymer ?
#
loop_
_entity_poly.entity_id
_entity_poly.type
_entity_poly.pdbx_seq_one_letter_code
_entity_poly.pdbx_strand_id
1 'polypeptide(L)'
;MEELCNLHPNAYEYVIDADPHKWSRVHCPDRMYRVMTTNAEECINSCLKFARQLPMLTLVEFIRNMLQRWFHDRHRATQSMRYQLTDVAHLLILKRVKNCNFLTVYPVD
;
A
#
# COMPACT_ATOMS: atom_id res chain seq x y z
N MET A 1 25.64 9.50 -6.35
CA MET A 1 24.88 10.75 -6.59
C MET A 1 25.63 11.67 -7.55
N GLU A 2 26.95 11.86 -7.40
CA GLU A 2 27.77 12.60 -8.39
C GLU A 2 27.68 12.04 -9.82
N GLU A 3 27.74 10.72 -10.01
CA GLU A 3 27.59 10.12 -11.36
C GLU A 3 26.23 10.43 -12.01
N LEU A 4 25.13 10.42 -11.22
CA LEU A 4 23.80 10.73 -11.74
C LEU A 4 23.67 12.21 -12.12
N CYS A 5 24.27 13.10 -11.32
CA CYS A 5 24.37 14.53 -11.62
C CYS A 5 25.09 14.76 -12.95
N ASN A 6 26.19 14.03 -13.19
CA ASN A 6 26.99 14.15 -14.40
C ASN A 6 26.31 13.57 -15.65
N LEU A 7 25.58 12.47 -15.52
CA LEU A 7 24.92 11.79 -16.66
C LEU A 7 23.56 12.40 -17.00
N HIS A 8 22.75 12.73 -16.00
CA HIS A 8 21.39 13.24 -16.17
C HIS A 8 21.03 14.26 -15.09
N PRO A 9 21.38 15.54 -15.29
CA PRO A 9 21.17 16.61 -14.31
C PRO A 9 19.70 16.76 -13.89
N ASN A 10 18.77 16.68 -14.84
CA ASN A 10 17.34 16.81 -14.57
C ASN A 10 16.80 15.65 -13.72
N ALA A 11 17.30 14.43 -13.94
CA ALA A 11 16.92 13.28 -13.14
C ALA A 11 17.50 13.37 -11.73
N TYR A 12 18.74 13.87 -11.62
CA TYR A 12 19.37 14.16 -10.34
C TYR A 12 18.58 15.18 -9.53
N GLU A 13 18.18 16.29 -10.15
CA GLU A 13 17.39 17.34 -9.50
C GLU A 13 16.05 16.80 -9.00
N TYR A 14 15.33 16.06 -9.85
CA TYR A 14 14.09 15.38 -9.45
C TYR A 14 14.27 14.43 -8.26
N VAL A 15 15.35 13.63 -8.27
CA VAL A 15 15.62 12.63 -7.23
C VAL A 15 16.01 13.29 -5.90
N ILE A 16 16.69 14.43 -5.94
CA ILE A 16 16.99 15.24 -4.74
C ILE A 16 15.72 15.91 -4.22
N ASP A 17 14.89 16.50 -5.09
CA ASP A 17 13.61 17.13 -4.72
C ASP A 17 12.63 16.13 -4.09
N ALA A 18 12.67 14.86 -4.53
CA ALA A 18 11.90 13.78 -3.95
C ALA A 18 12.29 13.43 -2.50
N ASP A 19 13.34 14.06 -1.95
CA ASP A 19 13.91 13.87 -0.62
C ASP A 19 14.47 12.44 -0.41
N PRO A 20 15.81 12.28 -0.40
CA PRO A 20 16.47 11.00 -0.18
C PRO A 20 16.03 10.26 1.09
N HIS A 21 15.57 10.95 2.13
CA HIS A 21 15.09 10.29 3.34
C HIS A 21 13.82 9.44 3.11
N LYS A 22 13.07 9.73 2.04
CA LYS A 22 11.81 9.02 1.71
C LYS A 22 12.02 7.75 0.89
N TRP A 23 13.16 7.61 0.21
CA TRP A 23 13.39 6.50 -0.73
C TRP A 23 14.76 5.82 -0.57
N SER A 24 15.79 6.51 -0.07
CA SER A 24 17.12 5.95 0.14
C SER A 24 17.27 5.35 1.53
N ARG A 25 17.61 4.06 1.57
CA ARG A 25 17.86 3.32 2.82
C ARG A 25 19.06 3.84 3.60
N VAL A 26 20.06 4.42 2.91
CA VAL A 26 21.28 4.95 3.54
C VAL A 26 21.02 6.27 4.25
N HIS A 27 20.05 7.04 3.77
CA HIS A 27 19.70 8.33 4.34
C HIS A 27 18.53 8.25 5.33
N CYS A 28 17.73 7.18 5.33
CA CYS A 28 16.62 7.04 6.28
C CYS A 28 17.13 6.83 7.73
N PRO A 29 16.85 7.74 8.68
CA PRO A 29 17.31 7.62 10.06
C PRO A 29 16.60 6.49 10.83
N ASP A 30 15.40 6.12 10.39
CA ASP A 30 14.62 5.02 10.96
C ASP A 30 14.94 3.71 10.25
N ARG A 31 15.07 2.61 11.02
CA ARG A 31 15.06 1.27 10.43
C ARG A 31 13.69 1.03 9.80
N MET A 32 13.60 1.17 8.48
CA MET A 32 12.42 0.77 7.70
C MET A 32 12.24 -0.76 7.77
N TYR A 33 11.68 -1.25 8.87
CA TYR A 33 11.26 -2.65 9.03
C TYR A 33 9.92 -2.94 8.35
N ARG A 34 9.26 -1.94 7.78
CA ARG A 34 7.88 -2.05 7.36
C ARG A 34 7.76 -1.99 5.86
N VAL A 35 7.47 -3.16 5.30
CA VAL A 35 7.12 -3.44 3.91
C VAL A 35 8.34 -3.34 2.99
N MET A 36 9.07 -4.45 2.87
CA MET A 36 9.75 -4.72 1.60
C MET A 36 8.67 -4.69 0.51
N THR A 37 8.70 -3.67 -0.34
CA THR A 37 7.76 -3.48 -1.45
C THR A 37 7.67 -4.71 -2.34
N THR A 38 8.76 -5.47 -2.46
CA THR A 38 8.80 -6.76 -3.16
C THR A 38 7.79 -7.76 -2.60
N ASN A 39 7.61 -7.86 -1.29
CA ASN A 39 6.73 -8.90 -0.71
C ASN A 39 5.25 -8.64 -1.01
N ALA A 40 4.83 -7.37 -1.07
CA ALA A 40 3.44 -7.05 -1.41
C ALA A 40 3.12 -7.38 -2.87
N GLU A 41 4.03 -7.00 -3.79
CA GLU A 41 3.91 -7.32 -5.21
C GLU A 41 4.01 -8.83 -5.46
N GLU A 42 4.93 -9.53 -4.79
CA GLU A 42 5.09 -10.99 -4.87
C GLU A 42 3.87 -11.73 -4.31
N CYS A 43 3.31 -11.29 -3.17
CA CYS A 43 2.08 -11.86 -2.63
C CYS A 43 0.91 -11.68 -3.58
N ILE A 44 0.71 -10.46 -4.11
CA ILE A 44 -0.37 -10.19 -5.07
C ILE A 44 -0.16 -11.03 -6.34
N ASN A 45 1.05 -11.07 -6.88
CA ASN A 45 1.37 -11.88 -8.08
C ASN A 45 1.16 -13.38 -7.86
N SER A 46 1.40 -13.85 -6.63
CA SER A 46 1.14 -15.24 -6.23
C SER A 46 -0.35 -15.53 -6.15
N CYS A 47 -1.13 -14.65 -5.51
CA CYS A 47 -2.60 -14.75 -5.45
C CYS A 47 -3.23 -14.72 -6.84
N LEU A 48 -2.65 -13.94 -7.77
CA LEU A 48 -3.14 -13.80 -9.14
C LEU A 48 -2.53 -14.81 -10.13
N LYS A 49 -1.69 -15.73 -9.68
CA LYS A 49 -0.96 -16.66 -10.56
C LYS A 49 -1.90 -17.45 -11.49
N PHE A 50 -3.01 -17.96 -10.95
CA PHE A 50 -4.00 -18.70 -11.73
C PHE A 50 -4.94 -17.78 -12.51
N ALA A 51 -5.37 -16.67 -11.91
CA ALA A 51 -6.28 -15.72 -12.54
C ALA A 51 -5.68 -15.06 -13.80
N ARG A 52 -4.35 -14.90 -13.87
CA ARG A 52 -3.64 -14.36 -15.05
C ARG A 52 -3.71 -15.24 -16.29
N GLN A 53 -4.06 -16.52 -16.14
CA GLN A 53 -4.25 -17.45 -17.26
C GLN A 53 -5.67 -17.38 -17.83
N LEU A 54 -6.57 -16.62 -17.19
CA LEU A 54 -7.96 -16.47 -17.58
C LEU A 54 -8.14 -15.21 -18.46
N PRO A 55 -9.27 -15.09 -19.18
CA PRO A 55 -9.60 -13.87 -19.92
C PRO A 55 -9.55 -12.62 -19.03
N MET A 56 -9.22 -11.46 -19.61
CA MET A 56 -9.07 -10.20 -18.85
C MET A 56 -10.28 -9.88 -17.98
N LEU A 57 -11.49 -10.13 -18.48
CA LEU A 57 -12.72 -9.90 -17.71
C LEU A 57 -12.75 -10.74 -16.43
N THR A 58 -12.37 -12.00 -16.52
CA THR A 58 -12.32 -12.93 -15.39
C THR A 58 -11.23 -12.55 -14.40
N LEU A 59 -10.08 -12.06 -14.87
CA LEU A 59 -9.02 -11.53 -14.00
C LEU A 59 -9.49 -10.30 -13.22
N VAL A 60 -10.17 -9.37 -13.88
CA VAL A 60 -10.70 -8.15 -13.23
C VAL A 60 -11.74 -8.50 -12.18
N GLU A 61 -12.68 -9.40 -12.49
CA GLU A 61 -13.67 -9.89 -11.52
C GLU A 61 -13.01 -10.60 -10.33
N PHE A 62 -11.98 -11.40 -10.59
CA PHE A 62 -11.23 -12.07 -9.52
C PHE A 62 -10.55 -11.05 -8.60
N ILE A 63 -9.87 -10.03 -9.15
CA ILE A 63 -9.23 -8.97 -8.37
C ILE A 63 -10.27 -8.20 -7.56
N ARG A 64 -11.39 -7.82 -8.18
CA ARG A 64 -12.50 -7.11 -7.51
C ARG A 64 -13.00 -7.92 -6.30
N ASN A 65 -13.31 -9.19 -6.50
CA ASN A 65 -13.82 -10.08 -5.46
C ASN A 65 -12.79 -10.28 -4.33
N MET A 66 -11.51 -10.46 -4.68
CA MET A 66 -10.42 -10.60 -3.71
C MET A 66 -10.30 -9.36 -2.82
N LEU A 67 -10.25 -8.16 -3.43
CA LEU A 67 -10.10 -6.91 -2.70
C LEU A 67 -11.34 -6.61 -1.84
N GLN A 68 -12.56 -6.79 -2.38
CA GLN A 68 -13.79 -6.56 -1.63
C GLN A 68 -13.90 -7.46 -0.41
N ARG A 69 -13.65 -8.77 -0.54
CA ARG A 69 -13.62 -9.69 0.60
C ARG A 69 -12.60 -9.26 1.64
N TRP A 70 -11.37 -8.96 1.20
CA TRP A 70 -10.30 -8.57 2.12
C TRP A 70 -10.64 -7.30 2.90
N PHE A 71 -11.12 -6.25 2.25
CA PHE A 71 -11.51 -5.02 2.95
C PHE A 71 -12.73 -5.22 3.84
N HIS A 72 -13.71 -6.02 3.41
CA HIS A 72 -14.90 -6.33 4.19
C HIS A 72 -14.53 -7.06 5.50
N ASP A 73 -13.71 -8.11 5.42
CA ASP A 73 -13.28 -8.88 6.58
C ASP A 73 -12.48 -8.04 7.57
N ARG A 74 -11.58 -7.18 7.07
CA ARG A 74 -10.84 -6.23 7.91
C ARG A 74 -11.76 -5.21 8.59
N HIS A 75 -12.78 -4.74 7.89
CA HIS A 75 -13.76 -3.82 8.47
C HIS A 75 -14.53 -4.50 9.60
N ARG A 76 -15.04 -5.72 9.38
CA ARG A 76 -15.72 -6.50 10.43
C ARG A 76 -14.81 -6.79 11.62
N ALA A 77 -13.55 -7.16 11.38
CA ALA A 77 -12.58 -7.39 12.45
C ALA A 77 -12.28 -6.12 13.25
N THR A 78 -12.27 -4.95 12.60
CA THR A 78 -12.10 -3.67 13.29
C THR A 78 -13.33 -3.33 14.15
N GLN A 79 -14.54 -3.59 13.64
CA GLN A 79 -15.78 -3.38 14.40
C GLN A 79 -15.88 -4.30 15.63
N SER A 80 -15.32 -5.51 15.57
CA SER A 80 -15.29 -6.45 16.70
C SER A 80 -14.10 -6.24 17.65
N MET A 81 -13.19 -5.31 17.34
CA MET A 81 -11.98 -5.07 18.11
C MET A 81 -12.31 -4.42 19.46
N ARG A 82 -11.86 -5.06 20.56
CA ARG A 82 -12.10 -4.59 21.93
C ARG A 82 -10.96 -3.75 22.52
N TYR A 83 -9.78 -3.80 21.92
CA TYR A 83 -8.59 -3.10 22.42
C TYR A 83 -8.58 -1.64 21.97
N GLN A 84 -8.18 -0.75 22.87
CA GLN A 84 -7.97 0.66 22.51
C GLN A 84 -6.66 0.84 21.76
N LEU A 85 -6.72 1.61 20.68
CA LEU A 85 -5.54 2.04 19.95
C LEU A 85 -4.73 3.00 20.83
N THR A 86 -3.41 3.05 20.62
CA THR A 86 -2.59 4.12 21.21
C THR A 86 -3.02 5.47 20.65
N ASP A 87 -2.87 6.54 21.44
CA ASP A 87 -3.32 7.90 21.06
C ASP A 87 -2.78 8.32 19.68
N VAL A 88 -1.51 8.01 19.42
CA VAL A 88 -0.86 8.29 18.12
C VAL A 88 -1.54 7.55 16.98
N ALA A 89 -1.83 6.25 17.14
CA ALA A 89 -2.50 5.47 16.11
C ALA A 89 -3.94 5.94 15.88
N HIS A 90 -4.65 6.29 16.96
CA HIS A 90 -6.01 6.82 16.87
C HIS A 90 -6.06 8.15 16.10
N LEU A 91 -5.16 9.10 16.42
CA LEU A 91 -5.06 10.39 15.71
C LEU A 91 -4.74 10.22 14.21
N LEU A 92 -3.85 9.28 13.87
CA LEU A 92 -3.52 8.99 12.47
C LEU A 92 -4.71 8.42 11.69
N ILE A 93 -5.54 7.58 12.32
CA ILE A 93 -6.77 7.07 11.72
C ILE A 93 -7.78 8.19 11.55
N LEU A 94 -8.03 9.02 12.57
CA LEU A 94 -8.98 10.12 12.50
C LEU A 94 -8.66 11.12 11.38
N LYS A 95 -7.37 11.40 11.13
CA LYS A 95 -6.95 12.23 9.99
C LYS A 95 -7.37 11.65 8.63
N ARG A 96 -7.49 10.32 8.53
CA ARG A 96 -7.83 9.58 7.31
C ARG A 96 -9.32 9.27 7.18
N VAL A 97 -10.07 9.22 8.28
CA VAL A 97 -11.52 8.92 8.31
C VAL A 97 -12.31 9.82 7.36
N LYS A 98 -11.99 11.12 7.28
CA LYS A 98 -12.67 12.05 6.34
C LYS A 98 -12.61 11.57 4.88
N ASN A 99 -11.49 10.95 4.49
CA ASN A 99 -11.30 10.43 3.13
C ASN A 99 -11.79 8.98 2.98
N CYS A 100 -12.00 8.26 4.07
CA CYS A 100 -12.47 6.88 4.01
C CYS A 100 -14.00 6.80 4.11
N ASN A 101 -14.68 7.82 4.62
CA ASN A 101 -16.13 7.81 4.84
C ASN A 101 -16.98 7.67 3.55
N PHE A 102 -16.40 7.94 2.37
CA PHE A 102 -17.07 7.71 1.08
C PHE A 102 -16.75 6.35 0.44
N LEU A 103 -15.84 5.57 1.04
CA LEU A 103 -15.44 4.26 0.54
C LEU A 103 -16.31 3.18 1.18
N THR A 104 -17.50 2.95 0.61
CA THR A 104 -18.39 1.87 1.05
C THR A 104 -17.92 0.54 0.46
N VAL A 105 -17.63 -0.44 1.33
CA VAL A 105 -17.24 -1.80 0.91
C VAL A 105 -18.38 -2.77 1.22
N TYR A 106 -18.99 -3.31 0.18
CA TYR A 106 -20.05 -4.31 0.28
C TYR A 106 -19.47 -5.73 0.39
N PRO A 107 -20.17 -6.66 1.04
CA PRO A 107 -19.83 -8.08 0.95
C PRO A 107 -19.90 -8.55 -0.51
N VAL A 108 -19.08 -9.54 -0.83
CA VAL A 108 -19.18 -10.24 -2.11
C VAL A 108 -20.12 -11.42 -1.89
N ASP A 109 -21.24 -11.44 -2.61
CA ASP A 109 -22.22 -12.54 -2.61
C ASP A 109 -21.58 -13.91 -2.91
#